data_AF-A0A5K3F0V0-F1
#
_entry.id   AF-A0A5K3F0V0-F1
#
_cell.length_a   1.000
_cell.length_b   1.000
_cell.length_c   1.000
_cell.angle_alpha   90.00
_cell.angle_beta   90.00
_cell.angle_gamma   90.00
#
_symmetry.space_group_name_H-M   'P 1'
#
loop_
_entity.id
_entity.type
_entity.pdbx_description
1 polymer ?
#
loop_
_entity_poly.entity_id
_entity_poly.type
_entity_poly.pdbx_seq_one_letter_code
_entity_poly.pdbx_strand_id
1 'polypeptide(L)'
;MDYDDFDESDAMGYVDILGPSSADEDDLTYYLPQQINETWPLFCWGIVRQIWPNIWISLVLCLAWRICCVVLRRLVFPNPHLRYGILGLRTCESLLNGLSIIFGVTLLRHFFGDLCMKPCAFIFSIGLVLSSTALLSKKTPCVTPTASTSHGWTCEMISVTLCCLLLQLYCEFRMDPREWHMIRGTAMILIMKAISVAATGNNFHADRRGMGFLRHYLAWCGYAFSPGSVIFGPWFHFDDYLRALQFTGPSQDASLWKDLVRSTISFAVSTLCIIYSTYLSSIIDASYVFSFRWTNAYAQSQSFRFSHYFVSFFSQSLHQAIGFAALSFPKP
;
A
#
# COMPACT_ATOMS: atom_id res chain seq x y z
N MET A 1 10.04 -40.03 -48.13
CA MET A 1 10.36 -41.46 -47.97
C MET A 1 11.02 -41.55 -46.61
N ASP A 2 10.35 -42.25 -45.70
CA ASP A 2 10.82 -42.94 -44.49
C ASP A 2 11.55 -42.20 -43.34
N TYR A 3 10.79 -42.10 -42.24
CA TYR A 3 11.03 -42.58 -40.86
C TYR A 3 12.43 -42.67 -40.21
N ASP A 4 12.40 -42.21 -38.94
CA ASP A 4 13.13 -42.60 -37.72
C ASP A 4 14.48 -41.97 -37.30
N ASP A 5 14.57 -41.85 -35.97
CA ASP A 5 15.68 -41.60 -35.05
C ASP A 5 16.19 -40.16 -34.82
N PHE A 6 15.86 -39.63 -33.64
CA PHE A 6 16.66 -38.62 -32.96
C PHE A 6 17.17 -39.24 -31.66
N ASP A 7 18.35 -39.87 -31.77
CA ASP A 7 19.08 -40.48 -30.67
C ASP A 7 19.98 -39.45 -29.99
N GLU A 8 20.18 -39.72 -28.71
CA GLU A 8 20.76 -38.89 -27.66
C GLU A 8 22.28 -39.13 -27.60
N SER A 9 23.08 -38.06 -27.79
CA SER A 9 24.53 -38.01 -27.58
C SER A 9 24.90 -36.52 -27.57
N ASP A 10 25.64 -35.90 -26.64
CA ASP A 10 26.72 -36.22 -25.72
C ASP A 10 26.88 -34.96 -24.81
N ALA A 11 27.59 -34.87 -23.68
CA ALA A 11 28.22 -35.72 -22.69
C ALA A 11 28.89 -34.74 -21.68
N MET A 12 28.95 -35.08 -20.38
CA MET A 12 29.97 -34.72 -19.37
C MET A 12 29.33 -34.65 -17.97
N GLY A 13 29.70 -35.44 -16.97
CA GLY A 13 30.69 -36.49 -16.87
C GLY A 13 30.44 -37.26 -15.57
N TYR A 14 30.48 -38.58 -15.67
CA TYR A 14 30.43 -39.52 -14.55
C TYR A 14 31.81 -39.63 -13.90
N VAL A 15 31.84 -39.63 -12.57
CA VAL A 15 32.90 -40.31 -11.80
C VAL A 15 32.22 -41.47 -11.09
N ASP A 16 32.39 -42.66 -11.66
CA ASP A 16 32.10 -43.94 -11.02
C ASP A 16 33.15 -44.24 -9.94
N ILE A 17 32.71 -44.59 -8.74
CA ILE A 17 33.45 -45.51 -7.87
C ILE A 17 32.53 -46.66 -7.48
N LEU A 18 32.91 -47.84 -7.98
CA LEU A 18 32.30 -49.15 -7.82
C LEU A 18 32.15 -49.62 -6.37
N GLY A 19 31.08 -50.40 -6.13
CA GLY A 19 31.04 -51.46 -5.12
C GLY A 19 29.63 -51.99 -4.84
N PRO A 20 29.28 -53.25 -5.20
CA PRO A 20 27.98 -53.83 -4.92
C PRO A 20 27.98 -54.45 -3.51
N SER A 21 27.03 -54.09 -2.66
CA SER A 21 26.67 -54.92 -1.51
C SER A 21 25.26 -54.61 -1.07
N SER A 22 24.42 -55.63 -1.21
CA SER A 22 23.18 -55.86 -0.47
C SER A 22 23.17 -55.26 0.94
N ALA A 23 22.18 -54.42 1.24
CA ALA A 23 21.35 -54.45 2.44
C ALA A 23 20.54 -53.14 2.54
N ASP A 24 19.26 -53.31 2.87
CA ASP A 24 18.35 -52.35 3.48
C ASP A 24 17.77 -51.21 2.62
N GLU A 25 16.68 -51.54 1.91
CA GLU A 25 15.68 -50.59 1.40
C GLU A 25 14.92 -49.85 2.53
N ASP A 26 15.19 -50.14 3.80
CA ASP A 26 14.44 -49.58 4.93
C ASP A 26 15.04 -48.30 5.53
N ASP A 27 16.25 -47.87 5.14
CA ASP A 27 16.96 -46.76 5.82
C ASP A 27 16.84 -45.39 5.12
N LEU A 28 16.32 -45.32 3.89
CA LEU A 28 16.16 -44.05 3.17
C LEU A 28 14.90 -43.26 3.57
N THR A 29 13.96 -43.90 4.26
CA THR A 29 12.68 -43.28 4.65
C THR A 29 12.78 -42.49 5.96
N TYR A 30 13.86 -42.67 6.74
CA TYR A 30 14.00 -42.07 8.07
C TYR A 30 14.78 -40.75 8.10
N TYR A 31 15.58 -40.45 7.07
CA TYR A 31 16.37 -39.21 7.02
C TYR A 31 15.63 -38.02 6.40
N LEU A 32 14.54 -38.25 5.66
CA LEU A 32 13.77 -37.18 5.01
C LEU A 32 12.89 -36.30 5.94
N PRO A 33 12.39 -36.76 7.11
CA PRO A 33 11.60 -35.90 8.00
C PRO A 33 12.44 -35.05 8.96
N GLN A 34 13.69 -35.43 9.25
CA GLN A 34 14.48 -34.82 10.31
C GLN A 34 15.24 -33.56 9.85
N GLN A 35 15.64 -33.49 8.58
CA GLN A 35 16.31 -32.32 8.01
C GLN A 35 15.35 -31.15 7.72
N ILE A 36 14.04 -31.41 7.62
CA ILE A 36 12.99 -30.40 7.44
C ILE A 36 12.68 -29.65 8.74
N ASN A 37 12.85 -30.31 9.90
CA ASN A 37 12.40 -29.74 11.18
C ASN A 37 13.41 -28.77 11.80
N GLU A 38 14.72 -28.98 11.61
CA GLU A 38 15.75 -28.01 12.03
C GLU A 38 15.87 -26.81 11.08
N THR A 39 15.43 -26.96 9.82
CA THR A 39 15.46 -25.90 8.81
C THR A 39 14.25 -24.96 8.87
N TRP A 40 13.08 -25.42 9.34
CA TRP A 40 11.87 -24.59 9.47
C TRP A 40 12.05 -23.33 10.34
N PRO A 41 12.55 -23.39 11.59
CA PRO A 41 12.70 -22.19 12.41
C PRO A 41 13.75 -21.23 11.84
N LEU A 42 14.81 -21.76 11.22
CA LEU A 42 15.84 -20.98 10.52
C LEU A 42 15.26 -20.27 9.28
N PHE A 43 14.42 -20.97 8.52
CA PHE A 43 13.71 -20.44 7.36
C PHE A 43 12.73 -19.33 7.76
N CYS A 44 11.88 -19.59 8.75
CA CYS A 44 10.96 -18.59 9.30
C CYS A 44 11.71 -17.37 9.84
N TRP A 45 12.82 -17.59 10.57
CA TRP A 45 13.67 -16.52 11.07
C TRP A 45 14.30 -15.71 9.93
N GLY A 46 14.73 -16.36 8.85
CA GLY A 46 15.23 -15.70 7.64
C GLY A 46 14.19 -14.75 7.02
N ILE A 47 12.96 -15.22 6.86
CA ILE A 47 11.84 -14.41 6.35
C ILE A 47 11.54 -13.25 7.28
N VAL A 48 11.40 -13.52 8.58
CA VAL A 48 11.14 -12.47 9.58
C VAL A 48 12.24 -11.43 9.52
N ARG A 49 13.52 -11.83 9.49
CA ARG A 49 14.67 -10.91 9.41
C ARG A 49 14.65 -10.03 8.15
N GLN A 50 14.16 -10.54 7.02
CA GLN A 50 14.06 -9.77 5.78
C GLN A 50 12.91 -8.76 5.79
N ILE A 51 11.75 -9.12 6.36
CA ILE A 51 10.54 -8.29 6.30
C ILE A 51 10.47 -7.31 7.48
N TRP A 52 10.97 -7.72 8.65
CA TRP A 52 10.97 -6.94 9.88
C TRP A 52 11.44 -5.48 9.73
N PRO A 53 12.59 -5.16 9.09
CA PRO A 53 13.02 -3.77 8.95
C PRO A 53 12.01 -2.91 8.17
N ASN A 54 11.45 -3.45 7.08
CA ASN A 54 10.49 -2.73 6.23
C ASN A 54 9.18 -2.41 6.99
N ILE A 55 8.70 -3.38 7.76
CA ILE A 55 7.52 -3.20 8.61
C ILE A 55 7.83 -2.18 9.71
N TRP A 56 8.94 -2.36 10.43
CA TRP A 56 9.30 -1.53 11.58
C TRP A 56 9.41 -0.06 11.18
N ILE A 57 10.11 0.23 10.07
CA ILE A 57 10.24 1.60 9.54
C ILE A 57 8.88 2.18 9.16
N SER A 58 8.02 1.40 8.52
CA SER A 58 6.66 1.84 8.16
C SER A 58 5.82 2.20 9.39
N LEU A 59 5.89 1.37 10.43
CA LEU A 59 5.17 1.58 11.68
C LEU A 59 5.70 2.81 12.44
N VAL A 60 7.02 2.94 12.56
CA VAL A 60 7.67 4.08 13.21
C VAL A 60 7.29 5.39 12.52
N LEU A 61 7.31 5.45 11.19
CA LEU A 61 6.90 6.64 10.44
C LEU A 61 5.42 6.98 10.64
N CYS A 62 4.53 5.98 10.69
CA CYS A 62 3.11 6.22 10.99
C CYS A 62 2.87 6.73 12.41
N LEU A 63 3.58 6.18 13.40
CA LEU A 63 3.51 6.65 14.79
C LEU A 63 4.12 8.05 14.95
N ALA A 64 5.26 8.32 14.32
CA ALA A 64 5.91 9.63 14.35
C ALA A 64 5.00 10.71 13.75
N TRP A 65 4.34 10.40 12.63
CA TRP A 65 3.30 11.25 12.05
C TRP A 65 2.16 11.52 13.03
N ARG A 66 1.62 10.48 13.67
CA ARG A 66 0.52 10.61 14.64
C ARG A 66 0.93 11.45 15.85
N ILE A 67 2.14 11.26 16.37
CA ILE A 67 2.71 12.06 17.45
C ILE A 67 2.83 13.52 17.01
N CYS A 68 3.35 13.80 15.82
CA CYS A 68 3.39 15.16 15.27
C CYS A 68 2.00 15.79 15.18
N CYS A 69 0.99 15.04 14.75
CA CYS A 69 -0.39 15.52 14.69
C CYS A 69 -0.94 15.89 16.08
N VAL A 70 -0.72 15.04 17.09
CA VAL A 70 -1.13 15.31 18.48
C VAL A 70 -0.37 16.51 19.07
N VAL A 71 0.94 16.60 18.84
CA VAL A 71 1.76 17.73 19.31
C VAL A 71 1.30 19.03 18.68
N LEU A 72 1.13 19.08 17.34
CA LEU A 72 0.62 20.25 16.64
C LEU A 72 -0.78 20.64 17.16
N ARG A 73 -1.65 19.67 17.42
CA ARG A 73 -2.98 19.93 18.02
C ARG A 73 -2.86 20.58 19.39
N ARG A 74 -2.01 20.06 20.27
CA ARG A 74 -1.81 20.61 21.62
C ARG A 74 -1.18 22.01 21.61
N LEU A 75 -0.28 22.28 20.66
CA LEU A 75 0.33 23.60 20.49
C LEU A 75 -0.67 24.65 19.98
N VAL A 76 -1.61 24.24 19.13
CA VAL A 76 -2.63 25.12 18.55
C VAL A 76 -3.83 25.31 19.46
N PHE A 77 -4.21 24.28 20.23
CA PHE A 77 -5.34 24.32 21.17
C PHE A 77 -4.89 24.04 22.62
N PRO A 78 -4.00 24.85 23.22
CA PRO A 78 -3.65 24.70 24.63
C PRO A 78 -4.83 25.07 25.55
N ASN A 79 -5.76 25.90 25.08
CA ASN A 79 -6.99 26.25 25.79
C ASN A 79 -8.23 26.06 24.89
N PRO A 80 -9.21 25.23 25.27
CA PRO A 80 -10.42 24.99 24.48
C PRO A 80 -11.33 26.24 24.36
N HIS A 81 -11.10 27.27 25.17
CA HIS A 81 -11.90 28.50 25.20
C HIS A 81 -11.37 29.63 24.30
N LEU A 82 -10.14 29.55 23.78
CA LEU A 82 -9.60 30.58 22.89
C LEU A 82 -9.88 30.19 21.43
N ARG A 83 -10.75 30.94 20.74
CA ARG A 83 -10.92 30.84 19.29
C ARG A 83 -9.64 31.33 18.61
N TYR A 84 -8.75 30.40 18.28
CA TYR A 84 -7.62 30.70 17.39
C TYR A 84 -8.14 31.14 16.02
N GLY A 85 -7.47 32.12 15.42
CA GLY A 85 -7.86 32.66 14.11
C GLY A 85 -7.78 31.60 13.01
N ILE A 86 -8.63 31.75 11.99
CA ILE A 86 -8.70 30.92 10.78
C ILE A 86 -7.32 30.69 10.13
N LEU A 87 -6.41 31.67 10.28
CA LEU A 87 -5.03 31.60 9.76
C LEU A 87 -4.19 30.51 10.46
N GLY A 88 -4.29 30.37 11.79
CA GLY A 88 -3.52 29.36 12.53
C GLY A 88 -3.91 27.93 12.15
N LEU A 89 -5.22 27.69 11.99
CA LEU A 89 -5.75 26.40 11.56
C LEU A 89 -5.22 26.00 10.18
N ARG A 90 -5.20 26.96 9.25
CA ARG A 90 -4.69 26.78 7.87
C ARG A 90 -3.20 26.46 7.84
N THR A 91 -2.40 27.16 8.64
CA THR A 91 -0.96 26.90 8.73
C THR A 91 -0.68 25.50 9.25
N CYS A 92 -1.42 25.03 10.26
CA CYS A 92 -1.24 23.69 10.80
C CYS A 92 -1.66 22.57 9.84
N GLU A 93 -2.75 22.77 9.10
CA GLU A 93 -3.13 21.87 8.00
C GLU A 93 -2.01 21.78 6.94
N SER A 94 -1.43 22.93 6.57
CA SER A 94 -0.31 23.00 5.62
C SER A 94 0.94 22.29 6.13
N LEU A 95 1.30 22.50 7.41
CA LEU A 95 2.45 21.84 8.05
C LEU A 95 2.25 20.33 8.14
N LEU A 96 1.04 19.89 8.48
CA LEU A 96 0.71 18.47 8.53
C LEU A 96 0.82 17.89 7.12
N ASN A 97 0.20 18.47 6.10
CA ASN A 97 0.39 18.00 4.72
C ASN A 97 1.88 17.94 4.30
N GLY A 98 2.70 18.92 4.69
CA GLY A 98 4.14 18.93 4.47
C GLY A 98 4.88 17.77 5.15
N LEU A 99 4.58 17.51 6.42
CA LEU A 99 5.11 16.36 7.16
C LEU A 99 4.71 15.02 6.49
N SER A 100 3.52 14.96 5.87
CA SER A 100 3.01 13.74 5.21
C SER A 100 3.86 13.45 3.99
N ILE A 101 4.17 14.50 3.22
CA ILE A 101 5.05 14.43 2.06
C ILE A 101 6.44 13.95 2.48
N ILE A 102 7.01 14.52 3.55
CA ILE A 102 8.35 14.13 4.03
C ILE A 102 8.37 12.65 4.44
N PHE A 103 7.43 12.20 5.26
CA PHE A 103 7.38 10.80 5.70
C PHE A 103 7.05 9.84 4.56
N GLY A 104 6.12 10.20 3.68
CA GLY A 104 5.77 9.39 2.51
C GLY A 104 6.91 9.23 1.51
N VAL A 105 7.64 10.31 1.21
CA VAL A 105 8.83 10.25 0.33
C VAL A 105 9.94 9.43 0.99
N THR A 106 10.15 9.58 2.30
CA THR A 106 11.13 8.77 3.04
C THR A 106 10.81 7.29 2.97
N LEU A 107 9.53 6.94 3.14
CA LEU A 107 9.05 5.57 3.05
C LEU A 107 9.17 5.01 1.63
N LEU A 108 8.82 5.78 0.60
CA LEU A 108 9.02 5.38 -0.80
C LEU A 108 10.50 5.18 -1.14
N ARG A 109 11.39 6.05 -0.65
CA ARG A 109 12.84 5.91 -0.84
C ARG A 109 13.37 4.66 -0.15
N HIS A 110 12.84 4.30 1.02
CA HIS A 110 13.23 3.08 1.71
C HIS A 110 12.85 1.81 0.94
N PHE A 111 11.63 1.75 0.37
CA PHE A 111 11.15 0.56 -0.34
C PHE A 111 11.66 0.44 -1.79
N PHE A 112 11.75 1.56 -2.51
CA PHE A 112 12.07 1.57 -3.93
C PHE A 112 13.49 2.07 -4.25
N GLY A 113 14.24 2.56 -3.26
CA GLY A 113 15.57 3.13 -3.48
C GLY A 113 15.52 4.28 -4.49
N ASP A 114 16.35 4.20 -5.52
CA ASP A 114 16.45 5.21 -6.59
C ASP A 114 15.19 5.28 -7.46
N LEU A 115 14.37 4.22 -7.50
CA LEU A 115 13.11 4.21 -8.24
C LEU A 115 12.04 5.11 -7.60
N CYS A 116 12.25 5.64 -6.39
CA CYS A 116 11.27 6.48 -5.70
C CYS A 116 10.92 7.77 -6.45
N MET A 117 11.82 8.26 -7.32
CA MET A 117 11.57 9.46 -8.12
C MET A 117 10.38 9.29 -9.07
N LYS A 118 10.11 8.06 -9.54
CA LYS A 118 9.03 7.76 -10.47
C LYS A 118 7.63 7.88 -9.84
N PRO A 119 7.29 7.18 -8.73
CA PRO A 119 6.02 7.39 -8.05
C PRO A 119 5.88 8.81 -7.51
N CYS A 120 6.97 9.47 -7.08
CA CYS A 120 6.93 10.87 -6.69
C CYS A 120 6.52 11.78 -7.87
N ALA A 121 7.15 11.61 -9.04
CA ALA A 121 6.79 12.35 -10.25
C ALA A 121 5.33 12.10 -10.66
N PHE A 122 4.85 10.86 -10.51
CA PHE A 122 3.46 10.50 -10.75
C PHE A 122 2.48 11.23 -9.82
N ILE A 123 2.78 11.30 -8.53
CA ILE A 123 1.94 12.00 -7.55
C ILE A 123 1.87 13.50 -7.86
N PHE A 124 3.02 14.11 -8.16
CA PHE A 124 3.10 15.53 -8.47
C PHE A 124 2.41 15.88 -9.78
N SER A 125 2.56 15.05 -10.83
CA SER A 125 1.89 15.29 -12.13
C SER A 125 0.37 15.23 -12.00
N ILE A 126 -0.17 14.22 -11.32
CA ILE A 126 -1.61 14.12 -11.04
C ILE A 126 -2.08 15.32 -10.20
N GLY A 127 -1.29 15.72 -9.21
CA GLY A 127 -1.62 16.86 -8.35
C GLY A 127 -1.75 18.17 -9.09
N LEU A 128 -0.88 18.40 -10.07
CA LEU A 128 -0.94 19.58 -10.94
C LEU A 128 -2.21 19.55 -11.79
N VAL A 129 -2.55 18.40 -12.38
CA VAL A 129 -3.80 18.24 -13.16
C VAL A 129 -5.01 18.51 -12.29
N LEU A 130 -5.12 17.86 -11.12
CA LEU A 130 -6.22 18.04 -10.16
C LEU A 130 -6.38 19.48 -9.67
N SER A 131 -5.28 20.20 -9.47
CA SER A 131 -5.33 21.58 -8.99
C SER A 131 -5.63 22.57 -10.12
N SER A 132 -5.21 22.25 -11.35
CA SER A 132 -5.53 23.04 -12.54
C SER A 132 -7.02 22.96 -12.91
N THR A 133 -7.63 21.78 -12.84
CA THR A 133 -9.07 21.60 -13.08
C THR A 133 -9.90 22.35 -12.04
N ALA A 134 -9.48 22.32 -10.78
CA ALA A 134 -10.12 23.08 -9.70
C ALA A 134 -10.06 24.61 -9.93
N LEU A 135 -8.99 25.13 -10.54
CA LEU A 135 -8.89 26.55 -10.92
C LEU A 135 -9.79 26.90 -12.10
N LEU A 136 -9.83 26.05 -13.13
CA LEU A 136 -10.66 26.24 -14.32
C LEU A 136 -12.15 26.23 -13.96
N SER A 137 -12.56 25.35 -13.04
CA SER A 137 -13.91 25.27 -12.49
C SER A 137 -14.37 26.54 -11.78
N LYS A 138 -13.45 27.32 -11.18
CA LYS A 138 -13.78 28.64 -10.59
C LYS A 138 -14.01 29.72 -11.63
N LYS A 139 -13.38 29.63 -12.81
CA LYS A 139 -13.45 30.65 -13.86
C LYS A 139 -14.67 30.51 -14.75
N THR A 140 -15.31 29.35 -14.79
CA THR A 140 -16.62 29.18 -15.44
C THR A 140 -17.72 29.74 -14.53
N PRO A 141 -18.39 30.86 -14.89
CA PRO A 141 -19.63 31.24 -14.22
C PRO A 141 -20.64 30.14 -14.52
N CYS A 142 -20.90 29.24 -13.57
CA CYS A 142 -21.89 28.20 -13.81
C CYS A 142 -23.28 28.82 -13.84
N VAL A 143 -23.92 28.71 -15.00
CA VAL A 143 -25.37 28.65 -15.15
C VAL A 143 -25.92 27.81 -13.98
N THR A 144 -26.88 28.38 -13.26
CA THR A 144 -27.60 27.75 -12.15
C THR A 144 -28.06 26.35 -12.55
N PRO A 145 -27.61 25.29 -11.87
CA PRO A 145 -28.18 23.97 -12.08
C PRO A 145 -29.50 23.93 -11.32
N THR A 146 -30.61 24.05 -12.06
CA THR A 146 -31.91 23.58 -11.62
C THR A 146 -31.76 22.15 -11.13
N ALA A 147 -32.25 21.89 -9.92
CA ALA A 147 -32.26 20.60 -9.27
C ALA A 147 -32.74 19.50 -10.23
N SER A 148 -31.80 18.68 -10.69
CA SER A 148 -32.09 17.37 -11.25
C SER A 148 -30.94 16.45 -10.87
N THR A 149 -31.31 15.46 -10.07
CA THR A 149 -30.58 14.23 -9.78
C THR A 149 -30.16 13.54 -11.07
N SER A 150 -28.99 13.92 -11.58
CA SER A 150 -28.29 13.17 -12.62
C SER A 150 -26.94 12.78 -12.06
N HIS A 151 -26.76 11.47 -11.84
CA HIS A 151 -25.53 10.81 -11.44
C HIS A 151 -24.53 10.80 -12.62
N GLY A 152 -24.30 11.96 -13.24
CA GLY A 152 -23.46 12.11 -14.42
C GLY A 152 -22.00 12.32 -14.07
N TRP A 153 -21.11 11.72 -14.85
CA TRP A 153 -19.66 11.94 -14.75
C TRP A 153 -19.34 13.41 -15.04
N THR A 154 -18.66 14.10 -14.12
CA THR A 154 -18.25 15.49 -14.35
C THR A 154 -17.07 15.53 -15.35
N CYS A 155 -16.92 16.64 -16.09
CA CYS A 155 -15.76 16.83 -16.98
C CYS A 155 -14.42 16.73 -16.23
N GLU A 156 -14.39 17.13 -14.95
CA GLU A 156 -13.23 16.98 -14.08
C GLU A 156 -12.89 15.50 -13.84
N MET A 157 -13.90 14.67 -13.52
CA MET A 157 -13.72 13.21 -13.38
C MET A 157 -13.18 12.58 -14.65
N ILE A 158 -13.77 12.90 -15.80
CA ILE A 158 -13.36 12.34 -17.10
C ILE A 158 -11.92 12.75 -17.45
N SER A 159 -11.56 14.00 -17.21
CA SER A 159 -10.20 14.50 -17.47
C SER A 159 -9.16 13.79 -16.60
N VAL A 160 -9.44 13.64 -15.30
CA VAL A 160 -8.51 12.98 -14.36
C VAL A 160 -8.40 11.49 -14.64
N THR A 161 -9.50 10.80 -14.92
CA THR A 161 -9.49 9.36 -15.24
C THR A 161 -8.73 9.09 -16.53
N LEU A 162 -8.98 9.88 -17.58
CA LEU A 162 -8.26 9.76 -18.85
C LEU A 162 -6.76 10.03 -18.67
N CYS A 163 -6.38 11.05 -17.90
CA CYS A 163 -4.99 11.34 -17.58
C CYS A 163 -4.31 10.16 -16.85
N CYS A 164 -4.99 9.56 -15.86
CA CYS A 164 -4.48 8.40 -15.13
C CYS A 164 -4.30 7.18 -16.04
N LEU A 165 -5.28 6.91 -16.92
CA LEU A 165 -5.22 5.81 -17.88
C LEU A 165 -4.09 5.97 -18.88
N LEU A 166 -3.94 7.16 -19.47
CA LEU A 166 -2.87 7.46 -20.42
C LEU A 166 -1.49 7.31 -19.76
N LEU A 167 -1.34 7.74 -18.51
CA LEU A 167 -0.08 7.60 -17.79
C LEU A 167 0.22 6.14 -17.47
N GLN A 168 -0.77 5.36 -17.04
CA GLN A 168 -0.59 3.93 -16.81
C GLN A 168 -0.21 3.19 -18.10
N LEU A 169 -0.85 3.51 -19.22
CA LEU A 169 -0.55 2.94 -20.53
C LEU A 169 0.84 3.34 -21.00
N TYR A 170 1.24 4.60 -20.80
CA TYR A 170 2.59 5.06 -21.10
C TYR A 170 3.64 4.29 -20.30
N CYS A 171 3.42 4.08 -19.00
CA CYS A 171 4.32 3.29 -18.17
C CYS A 171 4.40 1.82 -18.60
N GLU A 172 3.28 1.21 -19.00
CA GLU A 172 3.24 -0.18 -19.47
C GLU A 172 4.09 -0.41 -20.73
N PHE A 173 4.05 0.54 -21.68
CA PHE A 173 4.76 0.38 -22.96
C PHE A 173 6.17 0.95 -22.99
N ARG A 174 6.45 2.01 -22.20
CA ARG A 174 7.72 2.76 -22.33
C ARG A 174 8.74 2.41 -21.26
N MET A 175 8.31 1.95 -20.10
CA MET A 175 9.18 1.71 -18.96
C MET A 175 9.67 0.27 -18.92
N ASP A 176 10.87 0.05 -18.35
CA ASP A 176 11.42 -1.28 -18.20
C ASP A 176 10.46 -2.17 -17.38
N PRO A 177 10.10 -3.37 -17.87
CA PRO A 177 9.09 -4.22 -17.25
C PRO A 177 9.40 -4.55 -15.78
N ARG A 178 10.68 -4.77 -15.45
CA ARG A 178 11.12 -5.08 -14.08
C ARG A 178 10.80 -3.92 -13.13
N GLU A 179 11.17 -2.71 -13.53
CA GLU A 179 10.97 -1.52 -12.70
C GLU A 179 9.49 -1.15 -12.59
N TRP A 180 8.75 -1.26 -13.70
CA TRP A 180 7.30 -1.03 -13.71
C TRP A 180 6.57 -2.01 -12.80
N HIS A 181 6.87 -3.30 -12.89
CA HIS A 181 6.23 -4.33 -12.06
C HIS A 181 6.44 -4.09 -10.56
N MET A 182 7.59 -3.56 -10.16
CA MET A 182 7.87 -3.22 -8.76
C MET A 182 6.97 -2.08 -8.26
N ILE A 183 6.79 -1.00 -9.04
CA ILE A 183 6.03 0.18 -8.61
C ILE A 183 4.53 0.13 -8.96
N ARG A 184 4.12 -0.83 -9.79
CA ARG A 184 2.75 -0.95 -10.33
C ARG A 184 1.68 -0.96 -9.24
N GLY A 185 1.91 -1.71 -8.15
CA GLY A 185 0.97 -1.79 -7.03
C GLY A 185 0.73 -0.41 -6.38
N THR A 186 1.80 0.33 -6.11
CA THR A 186 1.72 1.70 -5.58
C THR A 186 1.05 2.65 -6.57
N ALA A 187 1.38 2.57 -7.86
CA ALA A 187 0.75 3.39 -8.89
C ALA A 187 -0.77 3.17 -8.97
N MET A 188 -1.25 1.93 -8.84
CA MET A 188 -2.68 1.62 -8.83
C MET A 188 -3.42 2.26 -7.64
N ILE A 189 -2.85 2.19 -6.44
CA ILE A 189 -3.44 2.84 -5.25
C ILE A 189 -3.53 4.36 -5.46
N LEU A 190 -2.50 4.97 -6.03
CA LEU A 190 -2.47 6.40 -6.32
C LEU A 190 -3.52 6.81 -7.37
N ILE A 191 -3.73 5.99 -8.40
CA ILE A 191 -4.80 6.21 -9.38
C ILE A 191 -6.17 6.17 -8.70
N MET A 192 -6.42 5.16 -7.87
CA MET A 192 -7.69 5.06 -7.13
C MET A 192 -7.93 6.29 -6.24
N LYS A 193 -6.89 6.77 -5.56
CA LYS A 193 -6.93 8.03 -4.79
C LYS A 193 -7.25 9.25 -5.67
N ALA A 194 -6.62 9.35 -6.84
CA ALA A 194 -6.82 10.46 -7.77
C ALA A 194 -8.26 10.54 -8.27
N ILE A 195 -8.81 9.38 -8.66
CA ILE A 195 -10.18 9.25 -9.13
C ILE A 195 -11.17 9.57 -7.99
N SER A 196 -10.90 9.14 -6.75
CA SER A 196 -11.69 9.50 -5.57
C SER A 196 -11.83 11.00 -5.40
N VAL A 197 -10.71 11.72 -5.47
CA VAL A 197 -10.67 13.17 -5.35
C VAL A 197 -11.45 13.84 -6.48
N ALA A 198 -11.39 13.29 -7.69
CA ALA A 198 -12.18 13.80 -8.79
C ALA A 198 -13.69 13.51 -8.62
N ALA A 199 -14.04 12.41 -7.95
CA ALA A 199 -15.41 11.93 -7.76
C ALA A 199 -16.15 12.53 -6.55
N THR A 200 -15.46 13.20 -5.62
CA THR A 200 -16.05 13.86 -4.44
C THR A 200 -17.22 14.78 -4.84
N GLY A 201 -18.41 14.58 -4.26
CA GLY A 201 -19.67 15.20 -4.71
C GLY A 201 -19.84 16.72 -4.50
N ASN A 202 -20.87 17.29 -5.16
CA ASN A 202 -21.15 18.74 -5.31
C ASN A 202 -21.08 19.58 -4.02
N ASN A 203 -21.42 19.03 -2.86
CA ASN A 203 -21.44 19.79 -1.61
C ASN A 203 -20.04 20.12 -1.08
N PHE A 204 -19.07 19.22 -1.29
CA PHE A 204 -17.67 19.44 -0.90
C PHE A 204 -16.89 20.21 -1.98
N HIS A 205 -17.40 20.24 -3.22
CA HIS A 205 -16.90 21.13 -4.27
C HIS A 205 -17.01 22.61 -3.89
N ALA A 206 -18.02 23.02 -3.12
CA ALA A 206 -18.18 24.40 -2.67
C ALA A 206 -17.04 24.84 -1.72
N ASP A 207 -16.66 24.00 -0.75
CA ASP A 207 -15.53 24.25 0.13
C ASP A 207 -14.17 24.11 -0.59
N ARG A 208 -14.04 23.16 -1.54
CA ARG A 208 -12.86 23.07 -2.44
C ARG A 208 -12.70 24.31 -3.31
N ARG A 209 -13.78 24.93 -3.77
CA ARG A 209 -13.74 26.20 -4.54
C ARG A 209 -13.30 27.39 -3.68
N GLY A 210 -13.34 27.29 -2.35
CA GLY A 210 -12.69 28.25 -1.45
C GLY A 210 -11.18 28.05 -1.32
N MET A 211 -10.67 26.85 -1.63
CA MET A 211 -9.26 26.49 -1.52
C MET A 211 -8.44 27.15 -2.63
N GLY A 212 -7.32 27.80 -2.30
CA GLY A 212 -6.36 28.28 -3.31
C GLY A 212 -5.65 27.12 -4.01
N PHE A 213 -5.11 27.35 -5.22
CA PHE A 213 -4.39 26.34 -6.01
C PHE A 213 -3.31 25.62 -5.18
N LEU A 214 -2.44 26.39 -4.52
CA LEU A 214 -1.32 25.84 -3.75
C LEU A 214 -1.79 24.98 -2.58
N ARG A 215 -2.86 25.39 -1.88
CA ARG A 215 -3.41 24.63 -0.75
C ARG A 215 -4.08 23.34 -1.22
N HIS A 216 -4.79 23.40 -2.35
CA HIS A 216 -5.39 22.20 -2.96
C HIS A 216 -4.31 21.20 -3.41
N TYR A 217 -3.26 21.70 -4.06
CA TYR A 217 -2.11 20.90 -4.49
C TYR A 217 -1.40 20.25 -3.30
N LEU A 218 -1.16 21.03 -2.23
CA LEU A 218 -0.50 20.53 -1.03
C LEU A 218 -1.36 19.49 -0.28
N ALA A 219 -2.68 19.70 -0.21
CA ALA A 219 -3.61 18.74 0.38
C ALA A 219 -3.66 17.43 -0.41
N TRP A 220 -3.65 17.50 -1.75
CA TRP A 220 -3.49 16.31 -2.59
C TRP A 220 -2.17 15.58 -2.33
N CYS A 221 -1.06 16.31 -2.33
CA CYS A 221 0.25 15.70 -2.08
C CYS A 221 0.29 15.05 -0.69
N GLY A 222 -0.24 15.72 0.34
CA GLY A 222 -0.34 15.16 1.69
C GLY A 222 -1.17 13.87 1.74
N TYR A 223 -2.30 13.83 1.03
CA TYR A 223 -3.18 12.67 0.92
C TYR A 223 -2.53 11.50 0.16
N ALA A 224 -1.86 11.80 -0.96
CA ALA A 224 -1.16 10.82 -1.78
C ALA A 224 0.04 10.21 -1.04
N PHE A 225 0.86 11.04 -0.40
CA PHE A 225 2.04 10.64 0.37
C PHE A 225 1.75 10.20 1.81
N SER A 226 0.48 10.04 2.20
CA SER A 226 0.15 9.60 3.55
C SER A 226 0.86 8.27 3.89
N PRO A 227 1.72 8.23 4.93
CA PRO A 227 2.62 7.09 5.18
C PRO A 227 1.83 5.80 5.45
N GLY A 228 0.64 5.91 6.03
CA GLY A 228 -0.24 4.76 6.28
C GLY A 228 -0.91 4.19 5.03
N SER A 229 -0.75 4.82 3.86
CA SER A 229 -1.45 4.39 2.64
C SER A 229 -0.73 4.57 1.31
N VAL A 230 0.51 5.05 1.31
CA VAL A 230 1.27 5.24 0.08
C VAL A 230 1.77 3.92 -0.53
N ILE A 231 2.08 2.88 0.27
CA ILE A 231 2.56 1.60 -0.27
C ILE A 231 1.46 0.55 -0.38
N PHE A 232 0.75 0.26 0.72
CA PHE A 232 -0.23 -0.83 0.77
C PHE A 232 -1.57 -0.43 1.38
N GLY A 233 -1.79 0.82 1.80
CA GLY A 233 -2.95 1.18 2.63
C GLY A 233 -4.30 1.06 1.93
N PRO A 234 -5.38 0.94 2.71
CA PRO A 234 -6.71 0.87 2.15
C PRO A 234 -7.06 2.22 1.54
N TRP A 235 -7.84 2.20 0.47
CA TRP A 235 -8.35 3.42 -0.11
C TRP A 235 -9.39 4.05 0.83
N PHE A 236 -9.22 5.34 1.11
CA PHE A 236 -10.16 6.16 1.89
C PHE A 236 -10.43 7.45 1.12
N HIS A 237 -11.61 8.05 1.31
CA HIS A 237 -11.99 9.23 0.52
C HIS A 237 -11.19 10.46 0.94
N PHE A 238 -11.02 11.40 0.00
CA PHE A 238 -10.35 12.66 0.27
C PHE A 238 -11.05 13.50 1.35
N ASP A 239 -12.37 13.38 1.44
CA ASP A 239 -13.14 14.11 2.46
C ASP A 239 -12.90 13.55 3.86
N ASP A 240 -12.68 12.23 3.98
CA ASP A 240 -12.27 11.59 5.23
C ASP A 240 -10.87 12.10 5.63
N TYR A 241 -9.95 12.24 4.66
CA TYR A 241 -8.63 12.82 4.89
C TYR A 241 -8.72 14.24 5.43
N LEU A 242 -9.43 15.13 4.73
CA LEU A 242 -9.55 16.53 5.14
C LEU A 242 -10.23 16.66 6.50
N ARG A 243 -11.27 15.87 6.78
CA ARG A 243 -11.90 15.82 8.12
C ARG A 243 -10.92 15.36 9.20
N ALA A 244 -10.04 14.41 8.90
CA ALA A 244 -9.01 13.96 9.82
C ALA A 244 -7.99 15.06 10.16
N LEU A 245 -7.70 15.94 9.20
CA LEU A 245 -6.84 17.12 9.38
C LEU A 245 -7.56 18.30 10.05
N GLN A 246 -8.86 18.48 9.83
CA GLN A 246 -9.60 19.69 10.20
C GLN A 246 -9.87 19.87 11.70
N PHE A 247 -9.24 19.13 12.61
CA PHE A 247 -9.31 19.32 14.07
C PHE A 247 -10.72 19.39 14.70
N THR A 248 -11.80 19.11 13.96
CA THR A 248 -13.19 19.46 14.34
C THR A 248 -14.00 18.26 14.90
N GLY A 249 -13.39 17.08 15.03
CA GLY A 249 -14.06 15.89 15.59
C GLY A 249 -13.74 15.65 17.08
N PRO A 250 -14.67 15.06 17.86
CA PRO A 250 -14.42 14.69 19.25
C PRO A 250 -13.24 13.73 19.37
N SER A 251 -12.15 14.22 19.97
CA SER A 251 -11.03 13.48 20.55
C SER A 251 -10.55 12.22 19.80
N GLN A 252 -9.61 12.41 18.86
CA GLN A 252 -8.64 11.35 18.49
C GLN A 252 -7.81 10.85 19.70
N ASP A 253 -7.91 11.53 20.85
CA ASP A 253 -7.25 11.18 22.11
C ASP A 253 -7.88 9.97 22.84
N ALA A 254 -9.15 9.63 22.59
CA ALA A 254 -9.89 8.70 23.46
C ALA A 254 -9.55 7.21 23.28
N SER A 255 -8.62 6.83 22.38
CA SER A 255 -8.19 5.43 22.26
C SER A 255 -6.85 5.20 21.53
N LEU A 256 -5.85 6.06 21.72
CA LEU A 256 -4.48 5.79 21.23
C LEU A 256 -4.04 4.35 21.56
N TRP A 257 -4.33 3.91 22.79
CA TRP A 257 -4.05 2.56 23.27
C TRP A 257 -4.85 1.48 22.54
N LYS A 258 -6.15 1.66 22.30
CA LYS A 258 -6.96 0.64 21.60
C LYS A 258 -6.55 0.53 20.13
N ASP A 259 -6.24 1.65 19.49
CA ASP A 259 -5.73 1.68 18.13
C ASP A 259 -4.36 1.02 18.03
N LEU A 260 -3.48 1.26 19.00
CA LEU A 260 -2.17 0.62 19.08
C LEU A 260 -2.30 -0.89 19.28
N VAL A 261 -3.14 -1.34 20.22
CA VAL A 261 -3.40 -2.77 20.45
C VAL A 261 -3.96 -3.43 19.20
N ARG A 262 -4.95 -2.80 18.54
CA ARG A 262 -5.53 -3.33 17.30
C ARG A 262 -4.52 -3.36 16.15
N SER A 263 -3.66 -2.35 16.06
CA SER A 263 -2.55 -2.29 15.11
C SER A 263 -1.56 -3.43 15.37
N THR A 264 -1.22 -3.72 16.62
CA THR A 264 -0.32 -4.83 16.97
C THR A 264 -0.94 -6.18 16.64
N ILE A 265 -2.25 -6.37 16.89
CA ILE A 265 -2.94 -7.63 16.56
C ILE A 265 -2.99 -7.83 15.04
N SER A 266 -3.43 -6.83 14.28
CA SER A 266 -3.46 -6.92 12.81
C SER A 266 -2.06 -7.14 12.23
N PHE A 267 -1.05 -6.53 12.85
CA PHE A 267 0.34 -6.76 12.50
C PHE A 267 0.81 -8.20 12.76
N ALA A 268 0.48 -8.78 13.92
CA ALA A 268 0.80 -10.17 14.24
C ALA A 268 0.14 -11.13 13.23
N VAL A 269 -1.14 -10.91 12.91
CA VAL A 269 -1.88 -11.70 11.91
C VAL A 269 -1.24 -11.58 10.54
N SER A 270 -0.86 -10.38 10.12
CA SER A 270 -0.15 -10.14 8.85
C SER A 270 1.16 -10.95 8.79
N THR A 271 1.96 -10.90 9.85
CA THR A 271 3.24 -11.64 9.93
C THR A 271 3.02 -13.15 9.84
N LEU A 272 1.97 -13.68 10.47
CA LEU A 272 1.60 -15.09 10.33
C LEU A 272 1.20 -15.46 8.89
N CYS A 273 0.45 -14.59 8.21
CA CYS A 273 0.04 -14.81 6.82
C CYS A 273 1.23 -14.90 5.86
N ILE A 274 2.25 -14.04 6.01
CA ILE A 274 3.41 -14.06 5.11
C ILE A 274 4.34 -15.25 5.39
N ILE A 275 4.50 -15.64 6.66
CA ILE A 275 5.24 -16.86 7.01
C ILE A 275 4.54 -18.07 6.39
N TYR A 276 3.22 -18.19 6.55
CA TYR A 276 2.44 -19.28 5.97
C TYR A 276 2.52 -19.32 4.45
N SER A 277 2.35 -18.17 3.79
CA SER A 277 2.43 -18.05 2.32
C SER A 277 3.80 -18.49 1.78
N THR A 278 4.89 -18.00 2.38
CA THR A 278 6.25 -18.31 1.93
C THR A 278 6.65 -19.75 2.25
N TYR A 279 6.19 -20.27 3.39
CA TYR A 279 6.39 -21.67 3.76
C TYR A 279 5.71 -22.63 2.77
N LEU A 280 4.46 -22.36 2.38
CA LEU A 280 3.78 -23.15 1.35
C LEU A 280 4.55 -23.12 0.02
N SER A 281 5.02 -21.95 -0.42
CA SER A 281 5.84 -21.83 -1.63
C SER A 281 7.13 -22.66 -1.55
N SER A 282 7.82 -22.66 -0.41
CA SER A 282 9.04 -23.45 -0.22
C SER A 282 8.80 -24.96 -0.18
N ILE A 283 7.69 -25.42 0.42
CA ILE A 283 7.33 -26.84 0.42
C ILE A 283 7.06 -27.34 -0.99
N ILE A 284 6.37 -26.53 -1.81
CA ILE A 284 6.02 -26.91 -3.19
C ILE A 284 7.29 -27.13 -4.03
N ASP A 285 8.31 -26.31 -3.85
CA ASP A 285 9.58 -26.41 -4.58
C ASP A 285 10.43 -27.62 -4.12
N ALA A 286 10.41 -27.92 -2.81
CA ALA A 286 11.22 -28.98 -2.22
C ALA A 286 10.58 -30.39 -2.28
N SER A 287 9.25 -30.50 -2.38
CA SER A 287 8.55 -31.78 -2.18
C SER A 287 8.07 -32.42 -3.48
N TYR A 288 8.69 -33.57 -3.84
CA TYR A 288 8.15 -34.47 -4.87
C TYR A 288 6.75 -35.02 -4.51
N VAL A 289 6.42 -35.08 -3.21
CA VAL A 289 5.12 -35.54 -2.65
C VAL A 289 3.95 -34.62 -3.05
N PHE A 290 4.21 -33.33 -3.31
CA PHE A 290 3.20 -32.40 -3.84
C PHE A 290 3.06 -32.48 -5.38
N SER A 291 3.65 -33.47 -6.06
CA SER A 291 3.50 -33.69 -7.51
C SER A 291 2.07 -33.97 -7.97
N PHE A 292 1.15 -34.28 -7.06
CA PHE A 292 -0.25 -34.44 -7.44
C PHE A 292 -0.84 -33.10 -7.89
N ARG A 293 -1.26 -33.04 -9.16
CA ARG A 293 -1.67 -31.80 -9.85
C ARG A 293 -2.62 -30.91 -9.03
N TRP A 294 -3.58 -31.53 -8.33
CA TRP A 294 -4.60 -30.83 -7.56
C TRP A 294 -4.11 -30.28 -6.23
N THR A 295 -3.20 -30.98 -5.53
CA THR A 295 -2.64 -30.49 -4.26
C THR A 295 -1.64 -29.38 -4.52
N ASN A 296 -0.84 -29.48 -5.59
CA ASN A 296 0.01 -28.38 -6.05
C ASN A 296 -0.83 -27.13 -6.40
N ALA A 297 -1.86 -27.29 -7.22
CA ALA A 297 -2.76 -26.19 -7.58
C ALA A 297 -3.43 -25.56 -6.33
N TYR A 298 -3.84 -26.37 -5.36
CA TYR A 298 -4.40 -25.89 -4.11
C TYR A 298 -3.36 -25.11 -3.28
N ALA A 299 -2.15 -25.66 -3.10
CA ALA A 299 -1.08 -25.04 -2.34
C ALA A 299 -0.64 -23.70 -2.96
N GLN A 300 -0.53 -23.63 -4.30
CA GLN A 300 -0.28 -22.39 -5.04
C GLN A 300 -1.42 -21.36 -4.87
N SER A 301 -2.67 -21.82 -4.91
CA SER A 301 -3.81 -20.92 -4.68
C SER A 301 -3.84 -20.36 -3.25
N GLN A 302 -3.44 -21.18 -2.27
CA GLN A 302 -3.37 -20.77 -0.87
C GLN A 302 -2.21 -19.81 -0.62
N SER A 303 -1.01 -20.09 -1.12
CA SER A 303 0.14 -19.17 -0.98
C SER A 303 -0.20 -17.79 -1.55
N PHE A 304 -0.86 -17.74 -2.72
CA PHE A 304 -1.33 -16.52 -3.34
C PHE A 304 -2.35 -15.77 -2.45
N ARG A 305 -3.38 -16.45 -1.94
CA ARG A 305 -4.40 -15.81 -1.06
C ARG A 305 -3.81 -15.26 0.23
N PHE A 306 -2.94 -16.02 0.89
CA PHE A 306 -2.32 -15.60 2.14
C PHE A 306 -1.35 -14.43 1.95
N SER A 307 -0.68 -14.31 0.81
CA SER A 307 0.09 -13.11 0.47
C SER A 307 -0.81 -11.87 0.36
N HIS A 308 -2.02 -12.04 -0.18
CA HIS A 308 -3.01 -10.98 -0.27
C HIS A 308 -3.57 -10.58 1.11
N TYR A 309 -3.81 -11.56 1.98
CA TYR A 309 -4.20 -11.30 3.37
C TYR A 309 -3.10 -10.60 4.15
N PHE A 310 -1.83 -10.96 3.93
CA PHE A 310 -0.69 -10.24 4.51
C PHE A 310 -0.76 -8.75 4.18
N VAL A 311 -0.92 -8.41 2.89
CA VAL A 311 -1.01 -7.01 2.43
C VAL A 311 -2.21 -6.30 3.08
N SER A 312 -3.38 -6.93 3.12
CA SER A 312 -4.59 -6.34 3.71
C SER A 312 -4.48 -6.09 5.22
N PHE A 313 -3.94 -7.04 5.99
CA PHE A 313 -3.76 -6.86 7.43
C PHE A 313 -2.62 -5.90 7.76
N PHE A 314 -1.56 -5.87 6.95
CA PHE A 314 -0.48 -4.88 7.06
C PHE A 314 -0.99 -3.46 6.78
N SER A 315 -1.76 -3.33 5.71
CA SER A 315 -2.47 -2.11 5.32
C SER A 315 -3.38 -1.58 6.45
N GLN A 316 -4.15 -2.48 7.06
CA GLN A 316 -5.02 -2.16 8.19
C GLN A 316 -4.22 -1.70 9.42
N SER A 317 -3.08 -2.34 9.72
CA SER A 317 -2.23 -1.94 10.85
C SER A 317 -1.64 -0.55 10.65
N LEU A 318 -1.14 -0.23 9.46
CA LEU A 318 -0.64 1.10 9.12
C LEU A 318 -1.74 2.18 9.23
N HIS A 319 -2.95 1.87 8.77
CA HIS A 319 -4.10 2.77 8.86
C HIS A 319 -4.59 2.98 10.31
N GLN A 320 -4.41 1.99 11.19
CA GLN A 320 -4.67 2.12 12.62
C GLN A 320 -3.55 2.90 13.34
N ALA A 321 -2.29 2.66 12.97
CA ALA A 321 -1.13 3.34 13.51
C ALA A 321 -1.18 4.86 13.24
N ILE A 322 -1.62 5.27 12.04
CA ILE A 322 -1.78 6.69 11.68
C ILE A 322 -2.97 7.36 12.40
N GLY A 323 -3.91 6.58 12.94
CA GLY A 323 -5.09 7.07 13.69
C GLY A 323 -6.33 7.35 12.83
N PHE A 324 -6.38 6.85 11.59
CA PHE A 324 -7.54 7.01 10.70
C PHE A 324 -8.61 5.91 10.89
N ALA A 325 -8.30 4.86 11.66
CA ALA A 325 -9.25 3.76 11.92
C ALA A 325 -10.57 4.20 12.57
N ALA A 326 -10.59 5.33 13.31
CA ALA A 326 -11.80 5.91 13.87
C ALA A 326 -12.76 6.49 12.80
N LEU A 327 -12.29 6.75 11.58
CA LEU A 327 -13.10 7.27 10.47
C LEU A 327 -13.78 6.14 9.70
N SER A 328 -13.14 4.97 9.60
CA SER A 328 -13.65 3.79 8.90
C SER A 328 -14.69 2.98 9.69
N PHE A 329 -14.78 3.18 11.02
CA PHE A 329 -15.80 2.55 11.86
C PHE A 329 -16.51 3.63 12.69
N PRO A 330 -17.49 4.36 12.12
CA PRO A 330 -18.42 5.11 12.97
C PRO A 330 -19.04 4.12 13.95
N LYS A 331 -19.08 4.49 15.24
CA LYS A 331 -19.91 3.75 16.20
C LYS A 331 -21.35 3.76 15.65
N PRO A 332 -22.07 2.62 15.68
CA PRO A 332 -23.46 2.57 15.27
C PRO A 332 -24.31 3.54 16.10
#